data_AF-A0A968PX91-F1
#
_entry.id   AF-A0A968PX91-F1
#
_cell.length_a   1.000
_cell.length_b   1.000
_cell.length_c   1.000
_cell.angle_alpha   90.00
_cell.angle_beta   90.00
_cell.angle_gamma   90.00
#
_symmetry.space_group_name_H-M   'P 1'
#
loop_
_entity.id
_entity.type
_entity.pdbx_description
1 polymer ?
#
loop_
_entity_poly.entity_id
_entity_poly.type
_entity_poly.pdbx_seq_one_letter_code
_entity_poly.pdbx_strand_id
1 'polypeptide(L)'
;MNNHPSHSVDLLEWESLFDESIELLPNQIDRAVQYSQQIPTVKRQWPVYLQMLAFSGFIQWLEEWSPELNVSHTHCSILKPEYANLLEAVCNLQVGSFSLCLVAVGNLADTVVNLPKAIVDLPQFTPHIYVLLVVQEEEMLVQVCGYLRHDQLLQQQQLAPLSAASNWNYHVPLNWFNSDSNALLLDLNCLDPAAISLPASPFQTTLPDSFQLKLTTLLPKLQSPAYSLEQDLTWQEWATLLTSPDLAEWLYQTQLSEANEQQKIEQQNTSLSRSLSVAQLFSQQTVNAGLWLRDQLDAVAQELSWVLMPPFNASTAPAMRSVVEELETVASTLRNQGFAIPQEARGAYRD
;
A
#
# COMPACT_ATOMS: atom_id res chain seq x y z
N MET A 1 -7.41 -39.95 -28.35
CA MET A 1 -8.52 -40.02 -27.37
C MET A 1 -7.93 -39.80 -25.99
N ASN A 2 -8.32 -38.66 -25.40
CA ASN A 2 -8.30 -38.26 -23.98
C ASN A 2 -6.93 -38.26 -23.29
N ASN A 3 -6.20 -37.14 -23.17
CA ASN A 3 -6.51 -35.88 -22.47
C ASN A 3 -7.11 -36.07 -21.07
N HIS A 4 -6.24 -36.02 -20.07
CA HIS A 4 -6.51 -35.37 -18.79
C HIS A 4 -5.23 -34.62 -18.38
N PRO A 5 -5.22 -33.28 -18.35
CA PRO A 5 -4.22 -32.55 -17.60
C PRO A 5 -4.68 -32.50 -16.13
N SER A 6 -3.86 -33.03 -15.23
CA SER A 6 -3.95 -32.80 -13.80
C SER A 6 -3.56 -31.35 -13.50
N HIS A 7 -4.46 -30.41 -13.77
CA HIS A 7 -4.43 -29.09 -13.17
C HIS A 7 -5.31 -29.11 -11.92
N SER A 8 -4.77 -29.70 -10.87
CA SER A 8 -5.17 -29.43 -9.49
C SER A 8 -3.95 -28.80 -8.82
N VAL A 9 -3.58 -27.62 -9.31
CA VAL A 9 -2.64 -26.73 -8.62
C VAL A 9 -3.51 -25.90 -7.68
N ASP A 10 -3.38 -26.21 -6.39
CA ASP A 10 -3.49 -25.29 -5.26
C ASP A 10 -4.72 -24.39 -5.19
N LEU A 11 -5.89 -24.99 -5.01
CA LEU A 11 -7.00 -24.31 -4.33
C LEU A 11 -6.92 -24.47 -2.79
N LEU A 12 -6.11 -25.42 -2.29
CA LEU A 12 -5.94 -25.70 -0.86
C LEU A 12 -4.77 -24.92 -0.22
N GLU A 13 -3.79 -24.41 -0.98
CA GLU A 13 -2.76 -23.53 -0.39
C GLU A 13 -3.35 -22.18 0.03
N TRP A 14 -4.36 -21.67 -0.69
CA TRP A 14 -5.01 -20.39 -0.37
C TRP A 14 -5.81 -20.40 0.93
N GLU A 15 -6.44 -21.53 1.29
CA GLU A 15 -7.18 -21.64 2.56
C GLU A 15 -6.24 -21.66 3.78
N SER A 16 -4.95 -22.00 3.60
CA SER A 16 -3.94 -21.95 4.67
C SER A 16 -3.32 -20.56 4.88
N LEU A 17 -3.55 -19.61 3.96
CA LEU A 17 -2.99 -18.25 4.05
C LEU A 17 -3.77 -17.35 5.04
N PHE A 18 -4.96 -17.73 5.47
CA PHE A 18 -5.82 -16.86 6.28
C PHE A 18 -5.71 -17.08 7.80
N ASP A 19 -4.92 -18.06 8.27
CA ASP A 19 -4.92 -18.39 9.71
C ASP A 19 -4.19 -17.34 10.57
N GLU A 20 -3.45 -16.42 9.95
CA GLU A 20 -2.59 -15.43 10.65
C GLU A 20 -2.77 -14.00 10.10
N SER A 21 -3.88 -13.74 9.40
CA SER A 21 -4.22 -12.41 8.90
C SER A 21 -4.85 -11.54 9.99
N ILE A 22 -4.43 -10.28 10.05
CA ILE A 22 -5.02 -9.27 10.93
C ILE A 22 -5.93 -8.34 10.12
N GLU A 23 -7.14 -8.13 10.63
CA GLU A 23 -8.07 -7.13 10.12
C GLU A 23 -7.58 -5.72 10.44
N LEU A 24 -7.48 -4.89 9.40
CA LEU A 24 -7.15 -3.48 9.50
C LEU A 24 -8.35 -2.70 10.02
N LEU A 25 -8.16 -2.09 11.18
CA LEU A 25 -9.19 -1.26 11.80
C LEU A 25 -9.34 0.08 11.05
N PRO A 26 -10.55 0.67 11.01
CA PRO A 26 -10.78 1.95 10.33
C PRO A 26 -9.84 3.08 10.79
N ASN A 27 -9.52 3.14 12.09
CA ASN A 27 -8.61 4.13 12.63
C ASN A 27 -7.15 3.94 12.16
N GLN A 28 -6.72 2.71 11.86
CA GLN A 28 -5.41 2.42 11.30
C GLN A 28 -5.33 2.88 9.84
N ILE A 29 -6.41 2.68 9.08
CA ILE A 29 -6.54 3.14 7.69
C ILE A 29 -6.54 4.67 7.64
N ASP A 30 -7.37 5.32 8.45
CA ASP A 30 -7.42 6.80 8.53
C ASP A 30 -6.05 7.39 8.88
N ARG A 31 -5.33 6.75 9.81
CA ARG A 31 -3.97 7.14 10.16
C ARG A 31 -3.00 6.94 8.99
N ALA A 32 -3.08 5.83 8.27
CA ALA A 32 -2.25 5.59 7.09
C ALA A 32 -2.50 6.63 5.99
N VAL A 33 -3.77 6.98 5.74
CA VAL A 33 -4.14 8.07 4.84
C VAL A 33 -3.54 9.39 5.30
N GLN A 34 -3.71 9.75 6.57
CA GLN A 34 -3.19 11.00 7.13
C GLN A 34 -1.67 11.11 6.99
N TYR A 35 -0.92 10.03 7.27
CA TYR A 35 0.54 10.02 7.16
C TYR A 35 0.99 10.13 5.70
N SER A 36 0.36 9.37 4.80
CA SER A 36 0.72 9.40 3.38
C SER A 36 0.50 10.77 2.73
N GLN A 37 -0.57 11.47 3.10
CA GLN A 37 -0.90 12.80 2.56
C GLN A 37 0.07 13.91 3.00
N GLN A 38 0.80 13.70 4.10
CA GLN A 38 1.83 14.64 4.57
C GLN A 38 3.12 14.55 3.74
N ILE A 39 3.27 13.49 2.95
CA ILE A 39 4.48 13.27 2.15
C ILE A 39 4.42 14.17 0.90
N PRO A 40 5.42 15.06 0.70
CA PRO A 40 5.42 16.00 -0.41
C PRO A 40 5.61 15.30 -1.76
N THR A 41 6.37 14.20 -1.79
CA THR A 41 6.60 13.43 -3.02
C THR A 41 5.40 12.55 -3.33
N VAL A 42 4.63 12.88 -4.37
CA VAL A 42 3.40 12.15 -4.76
C VAL A 42 3.65 10.64 -4.98
N LYS A 43 4.73 10.28 -5.67
CA LYS A 43 5.13 8.88 -5.90
C LYS A 43 5.32 8.08 -4.61
N ARG A 44 5.61 8.76 -3.50
CA ARG A 44 5.91 8.15 -2.20
C ARG A 44 4.67 7.97 -1.33
N GLN A 45 3.57 8.64 -1.65
CA GLN A 45 2.35 8.58 -0.85
C GLN A 45 1.78 7.15 -0.80
N TRP A 46 1.70 6.47 -1.95
CA TRP A 46 1.21 5.08 -2.00
C TRP A 46 2.12 4.08 -1.25
N PRO A 47 3.45 4.05 -1.47
CA PRO A 47 4.34 3.23 -0.65
C PRO A 47 4.25 3.51 0.85
N VAL A 48 4.16 4.78 1.25
CA VAL A 48 4.04 5.17 2.66
C VAL A 48 2.71 4.72 3.25
N TYR A 49 1.62 4.83 2.50
CA TYR A 49 0.32 4.31 2.89
C TYR A 49 0.38 2.80 3.16
N LEU A 50 0.89 2.00 2.22
CA LEU A 50 1.03 0.56 2.38
C LEU A 50 1.96 0.19 3.55
N GLN A 51 3.09 0.88 3.70
CA GLN A 51 4.00 0.66 4.83
C GLN A 51 3.34 0.98 6.17
N MET A 52 2.50 2.00 6.23
CA MET A 52 1.80 2.37 7.46
C MET A 52 0.69 1.38 7.83
N LEU A 53 0.00 0.81 6.84
CA LEU A 53 -0.91 -0.33 7.04
C LEU A 53 -0.16 -1.56 7.53
N ALA A 54 0.92 -1.96 6.84
CA ALA A 54 1.75 -3.08 7.26
C ALA A 54 2.31 -2.91 8.67
N PHE A 55 2.80 -1.70 9.00
CA PHE A 55 3.26 -1.37 10.35
C PHE A 55 2.13 -1.55 11.37
N SER A 56 0.96 -0.97 11.13
CA SER A 56 -0.15 -1.03 12.08
C SER A 56 -0.67 -2.46 12.28
N GLY A 57 -0.86 -3.20 11.18
CA GLY A 57 -1.28 -4.60 11.22
C GLY A 57 -0.26 -5.51 11.89
N PHE A 58 1.04 -5.29 11.66
CA PHE A 58 2.09 -6.06 12.33
C PHE A 58 2.15 -5.80 13.84
N ILE A 59 1.95 -4.55 14.27
CA ILE A 59 1.90 -4.25 15.72
C ILE A 59 0.73 -5.00 16.36
N GLN A 60 -0.45 -4.96 15.75
CA GLN A 60 -1.61 -5.69 16.25
C GLN A 60 -1.39 -7.21 16.23
N TRP A 61 -0.78 -7.75 15.18
CA TRP A 61 -0.42 -9.17 15.11
C TRP A 61 0.47 -9.60 16.29
N LEU A 62 1.50 -8.82 16.61
CA LEU A 62 2.36 -9.07 17.77
C LEU A 62 1.60 -8.97 19.09
N GLU A 63 0.69 -7.99 19.23
CA GLU A 63 -0.12 -7.83 20.44
C GLU A 63 -1.07 -9.02 20.67
N GLU A 64 -1.64 -9.58 19.61
CA GLU A 64 -2.54 -10.73 19.71
C GLU A 64 -1.79 -12.04 19.98
N TRP A 65 -0.63 -12.25 19.33
CA TRP A 65 0.06 -13.55 19.31
C TRP A 65 1.23 -13.63 20.30
N SER A 66 1.80 -12.50 20.71
CA SER A 66 2.92 -12.45 21.66
C SER A 66 2.89 -11.15 22.50
N PRO A 67 1.87 -10.96 23.36
CA PRO A 67 1.67 -9.74 24.14
C PRO A 67 2.78 -9.45 25.16
N GLU A 68 3.62 -10.44 25.46
CA GLU A 68 4.76 -10.30 26.36
C GLU A 68 5.94 -9.57 25.72
N LEU A 69 5.99 -9.51 24.37
CA LEU A 69 7.06 -8.81 23.66
C LEU A 69 6.87 -7.30 23.76
N ASN A 70 7.88 -6.62 24.31
CA ASN A 70 7.90 -5.17 24.34
C ASN A 70 8.20 -4.60 22.95
N VAL A 71 7.26 -3.86 22.37
CA VAL A 71 7.43 -3.20 21.07
C VAL A 71 7.72 -1.72 21.26
N SER A 72 8.88 -1.25 20.80
CA SER A 72 9.21 0.18 20.75
C SER A 72 9.28 0.68 19.31
N HIS A 73 8.50 1.71 19.02
CA HIS A 73 8.44 2.37 17.71
C HIS A 73 9.07 3.78 17.73
N THR A 74 9.73 4.17 18.83
CA THR A 74 10.31 5.51 19.04
C THR A 74 11.27 5.98 17.94
N HIS A 75 12.05 5.05 17.38
CA HIS A 75 13.04 5.32 16.34
C HIS A 75 12.61 4.81 14.96
N CYS A 76 11.37 4.37 14.83
CA CYS A 76 10.85 3.74 13.62
C CYS A 76 10.83 4.72 12.44
N SER A 77 11.38 4.32 11.29
CA SER A 77 11.55 5.22 10.14
C SER A 77 10.22 5.74 9.57
N ILE A 78 9.17 4.91 9.58
CA ILE A 78 7.85 5.29 9.01
C ILE A 78 7.16 6.40 9.80
N LEU A 79 7.47 6.53 11.09
CA LEU A 79 6.93 7.58 11.96
C LEU A 79 7.71 8.90 11.85
N LYS A 80 8.76 8.93 11.04
CA LYS A 80 9.58 10.09 10.73
C LYS A 80 9.35 10.48 9.26
N PRO A 81 8.59 11.55 8.98
CA PRO A 81 8.23 11.91 7.60
C PRO A 81 9.41 12.05 6.65
N GLU A 82 10.56 12.53 7.15
CA GLU A 82 11.78 12.68 6.38
C GLU A 82 12.33 11.34 5.85
N TYR A 83 12.19 10.25 6.62
CA TYR A 83 12.62 8.92 6.19
C TYR A 83 11.52 8.19 5.43
N ALA A 84 10.25 8.35 5.81
CA ALA A 84 9.11 7.80 5.08
C ALA A 84 9.08 8.27 3.60
N ASN A 85 9.46 9.53 3.38
CA ASN A 85 9.60 10.12 2.06
C ASN A 85 10.75 9.53 1.22
N LEU A 86 11.75 8.87 1.84
CA LEU A 86 12.96 8.39 1.16
C LEU A 86 13.07 6.86 1.08
N LEU A 87 12.62 6.12 2.08
CA LEU A 87 12.84 4.66 2.21
C LEU A 87 11.56 3.85 2.01
N GLU A 88 11.58 2.84 1.15
CA GLU A 88 10.43 1.92 0.94
C GLU A 88 10.43 0.75 1.91
N ALA A 89 10.68 1.04 3.19
CA ALA A 89 10.72 0.02 4.23
C ALA A 89 10.57 0.66 5.61
N VAL A 90 9.94 -0.08 6.53
CA VAL A 90 9.77 0.31 7.92
C VAL A 90 10.96 -0.20 8.72
N CYS A 91 11.95 0.66 8.95
CA CYS A 91 13.21 0.31 9.61
C CYS A 91 13.17 0.69 11.09
N ASN A 92 14.09 0.10 11.87
CA ASN A 92 14.34 0.46 13.26
C ASN A 92 13.13 0.24 14.20
N LEU A 93 12.23 -0.67 13.84
CA LEU A 93 11.24 -1.21 14.77
C LEU A 93 11.98 -2.08 15.79
N GLN A 94 11.75 -1.86 17.09
CA GLN A 94 12.37 -2.68 18.14
C GLN A 94 11.32 -3.60 18.74
N VAL A 95 11.61 -4.89 18.79
CA VAL A 95 10.79 -5.93 19.44
C VAL A 95 11.69 -6.67 20.41
N GLY A 96 11.48 -6.47 21.71
CA GLY A 96 12.40 -6.92 22.75
C GLY A 96 13.78 -6.31 22.55
N SER A 97 14.76 -7.15 22.25
CA SER A 97 16.14 -6.74 21.95
C SER A 97 16.49 -6.82 20.46
N PHE A 98 15.52 -7.19 19.61
CA PHE A 98 15.71 -7.28 18.17
C PHE A 98 15.24 -6.00 17.48
N SER A 99 16.07 -5.51 16.57
CA SER A 99 15.67 -4.57 15.53
C SER A 99 15.10 -5.32 14.33
N LEU A 100 13.90 -4.93 13.90
CA LEU A 100 13.19 -5.47 12.75
C LEU A 100 13.08 -4.43 11.64
N CYS A 101 12.99 -4.92 10.39
CA CYS A 101 12.58 -4.12 9.24
C CYS A 101 11.37 -4.77 8.58
N LEU A 102 10.29 -4.01 8.40
CA LEU A 102 9.08 -4.48 7.72
C LEU A 102 9.11 -4.08 6.25
N VAL A 103 8.78 -5.03 5.38
CA VAL A 103 8.71 -4.86 3.94
C VAL A 103 7.28 -5.17 3.51
N ALA A 104 6.57 -4.13 3.08
CA ALA A 104 5.18 -4.23 2.66
C ALA A 104 5.11 -4.53 1.16
N VAL A 105 4.33 -5.54 0.78
CA VAL A 105 4.02 -5.86 -0.62
C VAL A 105 2.50 -5.93 -0.81
N GLY A 106 1.99 -5.47 -1.94
CA GLY A 106 0.56 -5.54 -2.26
C GLY A 106 0.12 -6.91 -2.80
N ASN A 107 1.05 -7.69 -3.35
CA ASN A 107 0.79 -9.02 -3.91
C ASN A 107 2.09 -9.84 -3.94
N LEU A 108 2.01 -11.15 -3.69
CA LEU A 108 3.11 -12.12 -3.80
C LEU A 108 3.12 -12.89 -5.12
N ALA A 109 2.39 -12.45 -6.14
CA ALA A 109 2.43 -13.06 -7.47
C ALA A 109 3.87 -13.13 -8.05
N ASP A 110 4.72 -12.20 -7.62
CA ASP A 110 6.13 -12.21 -7.96
C ASP A 110 6.93 -13.14 -7.03
N THR A 111 7.77 -13.99 -7.62
CA THR A 111 8.69 -14.89 -6.88
C THR A 111 9.89 -14.15 -6.27
N VAL A 112 9.86 -12.83 -6.27
CA VAL A 112 10.96 -11.93 -5.91
C VAL A 112 10.42 -10.78 -5.07
N VAL A 113 11.12 -10.49 -3.97
CA VAL A 113 10.85 -9.37 -3.08
C VAL A 113 11.89 -8.28 -3.33
N ASN A 114 11.43 -7.03 -3.43
CA ASN A 114 12.32 -5.88 -3.60
C ASN A 114 12.75 -5.35 -2.22
N LEU A 115 14.04 -5.44 -1.92
CA LEU A 115 14.61 -4.85 -0.71
C LEU A 115 15.45 -3.61 -1.06
N PRO A 116 15.17 -2.44 -0.47
CA PRO A 116 16.05 -1.29 -0.63
C PRO A 116 17.49 -1.63 -0.27
N LYS A 117 18.44 -1.27 -1.13
CA LYS A 117 19.87 -1.44 -0.84
C LYS A 117 20.25 -0.77 0.48
N ALA A 118 19.57 0.30 0.85
CA ALA A 118 19.75 1.01 2.11
C ALA A 118 19.55 0.13 3.35
N ILE A 119 18.57 -0.78 3.35
CA ILE A 119 18.27 -1.63 4.52
C ILE A 119 19.17 -2.88 4.59
N VAL A 120 19.97 -3.12 3.55
CA VAL A 120 20.94 -4.21 3.49
C VAL A 120 22.34 -3.67 3.79
N ASP A 121 22.75 -2.61 3.09
CA ASP A 121 24.14 -2.13 3.09
C ASP A 121 24.43 -1.07 4.15
N LEU A 122 23.44 -0.31 4.63
CA LEU A 122 23.67 0.78 5.60
C LEU A 122 23.44 0.26 7.03
N PRO A 123 24.48 0.24 7.88
CA PRO A 123 24.41 -0.36 9.23
C PRO A 123 23.32 0.23 10.13
N GLN A 124 22.95 1.49 9.90
CA GLN A 124 21.93 2.21 10.65
C GLN A 124 20.48 1.78 10.35
N PHE A 125 20.27 1.04 9.26
CA PHE A 125 18.96 0.49 8.88
C PHE A 125 18.97 -1.03 8.77
N THR A 126 20.15 -1.66 8.78
CA THR A 126 20.28 -3.12 8.78
C THR A 126 19.63 -3.71 10.04
N PRO A 127 18.50 -4.43 9.93
CA PRO A 127 17.84 -5.06 11.07
C PRO A 127 18.51 -6.40 11.40
N HIS A 128 18.13 -7.00 12.53
CA HIS A 128 18.40 -8.41 12.79
C HIS A 128 17.50 -9.31 11.93
N ILE A 129 16.25 -8.89 11.73
CA ILE A 129 15.21 -9.66 11.03
C ILE A 129 14.46 -8.76 10.04
N TYR A 130 14.36 -9.20 8.79
CA TYR A 130 13.47 -8.66 7.78
C TYR A 130 12.14 -9.42 7.85
N VAL A 131 11.02 -8.72 7.94
CA VAL A 131 9.67 -9.32 7.96
C VAL A 131 8.93 -8.88 6.70
N LEU A 132 8.42 -9.86 5.96
CA LEU A 132 7.64 -9.66 4.76
C LEU A 132 6.16 -9.67 5.12
N LEU A 133 5.46 -8.59 4.78
CA LEU A 133 4.03 -8.45 5.00
C LEU A 133 3.30 -8.22 3.69
N VAL A 134 2.22 -8.96 3.50
CA VAL A 134 1.25 -8.69 2.44
C VAL A 134 0.16 -7.79 2.98
N VAL A 135 -0.10 -6.71 2.25
CA VAL A 135 -1.18 -5.77 2.54
C VAL A 135 -2.24 -5.92 1.46
N GLN A 136 -3.39 -6.49 1.82
CA GLN A 136 -4.56 -6.58 0.98
C GLN A 136 -5.50 -5.44 1.34
N GLU A 137 -5.28 -4.27 0.74
CA GLU A 137 -6.08 -3.08 1.07
C GLU A 137 -7.56 -3.25 0.72
N GLU A 138 -7.89 -3.98 -0.35
CA GLU A 138 -9.28 -4.24 -0.75
C GLU A 138 -10.04 -5.09 0.28
N GLU A 139 -9.35 -6.06 0.89
CA GLU A 139 -9.91 -6.95 1.91
C GLU A 139 -9.73 -6.41 3.33
N MET A 140 -9.02 -5.28 3.48
CA MET A 140 -8.63 -4.70 4.76
C MET A 140 -7.85 -5.69 5.64
N LEU A 141 -6.93 -6.45 5.04
CA LEU A 141 -6.12 -7.45 5.74
C LEU A 141 -4.63 -7.17 5.63
N VAL A 142 -3.90 -7.51 6.69
CA VAL A 142 -2.44 -7.61 6.68
C VAL A 142 -2.05 -9.01 7.14
N GLN A 143 -1.10 -9.61 6.43
CA GLN A 143 -0.61 -10.94 6.74
C GLN A 143 0.92 -10.94 6.85
N VAL A 144 1.45 -11.64 7.86
CA VAL A 144 2.87 -11.97 7.94
C VAL A 144 3.13 -13.18 7.05
N CYS A 145 3.84 -13.00 5.94
CA CYS A 145 4.03 -14.06 4.94
C CYS A 145 5.40 -14.73 5.01
N GLY A 146 6.36 -14.10 5.70
CA GLY A 146 7.62 -14.72 6.00
C GLY A 146 8.62 -13.77 6.62
N TYR A 147 9.75 -14.32 7.02
CA TYR A 147 10.84 -13.55 7.60
C TYR A 147 12.20 -14.08 7.14
N LEU A 148 13.20 -13.22 7.19
CA LEU A 148 14.57 -13.53 6.84
C LEU A 148 15.50 -12.89 7.85
N ARG A 149 16.38 -13.66 8.47
CA ARG A 149 17.39 -13.10 9.37
C ARG A 149 18.56 -12.52 8.59
N HIS A 150 19.22 -11.52 9.16
CA HIS A 150 20.36 -10.88 8.52
C HIS A 150 21.55 -11.84 8.28
N ASP A 151 21.84 -12.73 9.23
CA ASP A 151 22.90 -13.73 9.08
C ASP A 151 22.60 -14.75 7.96
N GLN A 152 21.33 -15.14 7.82
CA GLN A 152 20.86 -15.97 6.71
C GLN A 152 20.99 -15.24 5.37
N LEU A 153 20.63 -13.95 5.29
CA LEU A 153 20.81 -13.14 4.09
C LEU A 153 22.27 -13.11 3.65
N LEU A 154 23.21 -12.88 4.58
CA LEU A 154 24.65 -12.89 4.29
C LEU A 154 25.12 -14.26 3.79
N GLN A 155 24.65 -15.34 4.39
CA GLN A 155 24.99 -16.69 3.96
C GLN A 155 24.49 -16.96 2.52
N GLN A 156 23.25 -16.55 2.21
CA GLN A 156 22.70 -16.72 0.85
C GLN A 156 23.42 -15.85 -0.18
N GLN A 157 23.82 -14.63 0.18
CA GLN A 157 24.62 -13.76 -0.69
C GLN A 157 25.99 -14.36 -1.05
N GLN A 158 26.60 -15.15 -0.15
CA GLN A 158 27.85 -15.87 -0.45
C GLN A 158 27.65 -16.99 -1.47
N LEU A 159 26.48 -17.64 -1.46
CA LEU A 159 26.12 -18.72 -2.39
C LEU A 159 25.66 -18.18 -3.75
N ALA A 160 24.85 -17.11 -3.72
CA ALA A 160 24.27 -16.47 -4.89
C ALA A 160 24.37 -14.93 -4.73
N PRO A 161 25.38 -14.29 -5.34
CA PRO A 161 25.61 -12.86 -5.21
C PRO A 161 24.42 -12.03 -5.71
N LEU A 162 23.86 -11.19 -4.83
CA LEU A 162 22.81 -10.24 -5.18
C LEU A 162 23.42 -9.02 -5.90
N SER A 163 22.85 -8.65 -7.04
CA SER A 163 23.18 -7.41 -7.74
C SER A 163 22.05 -6.41 -7.58
N ALA A 164 22.37 -5.21 -7.12
CA ALA A 164 21.38 -4.14 -7.00
C ALA A 164 20.97 -3.66 -8.40
N ALA A 165 19.67 -3.51 -8.61
CA ALA A 165 19.13 -2.91 -9.82
C ALA A 165 19.40 -1.39 -9.87
N SER A 166 19.10 -0.76 -11.00
CA SER A 166 19.34 0.67 -11.23
C SER A 166 18.57 1.59 -10.27
N ASN A 167 17.47 1.09 -9.69
CA ASN A 167 16.65 1.76 -8.66
C ASN A 167 17.15 1.47 -7.23
N TRP A 168 18.37 0.95 -7.08
CA TRP A 168 18.96 0.60 -5.78
C TRP A 168 18.12 -0.35 -4.93
N ASN A 169 17.40 -1.26 -5.57
CA ASN A 169 16.75 -2.38 -4.89
C ASN A 169 17.49 -3.68 -5.21
N TYR A 170 17.60 -4.54 -4.21
CA TYR A 170 17.95 -5.93 -4.38
C TYR A 170 16.69 -6.74 -4.69
N HIS A 171 16.81 -7.63 -5.67
CA HIS A 171 15.80 -8.62 -6.01
C HIS A 171 16.10 -9.90 -5.23
N VAL A 172 15.43 -10.06 -4.09
CA VAL A 172 15.63 -11.20 -3.19
C VAL A 172 14.59 -12.27 -3.52
N PRO A 173 14.99 -13.51 -3.86
CA PRO A 173 14.05 -14.59 -4.09
C PRO A 173 13.13 -14.83 -2.88
N LEU A 174 11.83 -15.00 -3.12
CA LEU A 174 10.84 -15.23 -2.06
C LEU A 174 11.16 -16.49 -1.25
N ASN A 175 11.74 -17.51 -1.89
CA ASN A 175 12.14 -18.76 -1.23
C ASN A 175 13.30 -18.63 -0.24
N TRP A 176 13.92 -17.44 -0.10
CA TRP A 176 14.88 -17.16 0.96
C TRP A 176 14.18 -16.84 2.29
N PHE A 177 12.93 -16.39 2.25
CA PHE A 177 12.14 -16.10 3.43
C PHE A 177 11.55 -17.39 4.00
N ASN A 178 11.64 -17.56 5.33
CA ASN A 178 10.93 -18.60 6.05
C ASN A 178 9.47 -18.18 6.20
N SER A 179 8.54 -18.96 5.66
CA SER A 179 7.09 -18.69 5.70
C SER A 179 6.42 -19.06 7.03
N ASP A 180 7.12 -19.71 7.96
CA ASP A 180 6.57 -20.07 9.27
C ASP A 180 6.64 -18.89 10.25
N SER A 181 5.50 -18.26 10.54
CA SER A 181 5.43 -17.16 11.51
C SER A 181 5.63 -17.61 12.95
N ASN A 182 5.32 -18.87 13.28
CA ASN A 182 5.58 -19.42 14.60
C ASN A 182 7.09 -19.52 14.85
N ALA A 183 7.86 -19.82 13.80
CA ALA A 183 9.31 -19.76 13.85
C ALA A 183 9.81 -18.31 14.07
N LEU A 184 9.16 -17.30 13.48
CA LEU A 184 9.45 -15.89 13.78
C LEU A 184 9.21 -15.58 15.26
N LEU A 185 8.05 -15.96 15.81
CA LEU A 185 7.73 -15.73 17.23
C LEU A 185 8.70 -16.47 18.15
N LEU A 186 9.08 -17.71 17.79
CA LEU A 186 10.07 -18.49 18.53
C LEU A 186 11.43 -17.79 18.53
N ASP A 187 11.88 -17.31 17.37
CA ASP A 187 13.14 -16.56 17.27
C ASP A 187 13.07 -15.29 18.13
N LEU A 188 11.98 -14.52 18.06
CA LEU A 188 11.81 -13.29 18.86
C LEU A 188 11.79 -13.54 20.37
N ASN A 189 11.25 -14.67 20.82
CA ASN A 189 11.11 -15.00 22.24
C ASN A 189 12.32 -15.75 22.83
N CYS A 190 13.00 -16.57 22.04
CA CYS A 190 13.99 -17.53 22.54
C CYS A 190 15.41 -17.34 22.01
N LEU A 191 15.60 -16.63 20.90
CA LEU A 191 16.93 -16.42 20.36
C LEU A 191 17.67 -15.31 21.12
N ASP A 192 18.97 -15.49 21.34
CA ASP A 192 19.83 -14.42 21.83
C ASP A 192 20.15 -13.45 20.67
N PRO A 193 19.88 -12.13 20.80
CA PRO A 193 20.24 -11.15 19.79
C PRO A 193 21.72 -11.19 19.38
N ALA A 194 22.62 -11.54 20.30
CA ALA A 194 24.05 -11.66 20.01
C ALA A 194 24.38 -12.76 18.99
N ALA A 195 23.46 -13.70 18.75
CA ALA A 195 23.61 -14.72 17.71
C ALA A 195 23.55 -14.13 16.29
N ILE A 196 22.88 -12.98 16.10
CA ILE A 196 22.76 -12.29 14.81
C ILE A 196 23.71 -11.10 14.81
N SER A 197 24.88 -11.28 14.20
CA SER A 197 25.86 -10.21 14.11
C SER A 197 25.41 -9.11 13.12
N LEU A 198 25.22 -7.90 13.65
CA LEU A 198 24.99 -6.71 12.85
C LEU A 198 26.32 -6.04 12.44
N PRO A 199 26.38 -5.38 11.28
CA PRO A 199 27.56 -4.63 10.88
C PRO A 199 27.84 -3.52 11.89
N ALA A 200 29.06 -3.52 12.45
CA ALA A 200 29.51 -2.46 13.34
C ALA A 200 29.53 -1.13 12.59
N SER A 201 28.82 -0.10 13.06
CA SER A 201 28.62 1.17 12.36
C SER A 201 29.92 1.93 12.05
N PRO A 202 30.34 2.04 10.78
CA PRO A 202 31.48 2.88 10.39
C PRO A 202 31.11 3.88 9.29
N PHE A 203 29.81 4.05 8.98
CA PHE A 203 29.36 4.92 7.88
C PHE A 203 29.39 6.38 8.33
N GLN A 204 30.62 6.91 8.45
CA GLN A 204 30.89 8.33 8.62
C GLN A 204 31.20 8.91 7.24
N THR A 205 30.16 9.21 6.48
CA THR A 205 30.33 9.92 5.21
C THR A 205 30.48 11.41 5.53
N THR A 206 31.70 11.94 5.36
CA THR A 206 31.91 13.39 5.42
C THR A 206 31.13 14.05 4.30
N LEU A 207 30.21 14.92 4.69
CA LEU A 207 29.35 15.70 3.80
C LEU A 207 30.21 16.58 2.88
N PRO A 208 30.21 16.35 1.56
CA PRO A 208 30.85 17.28 0.64
C PRO A 208 30.00 18.55 0.56
N ASP A 209 30.56 19.74 0.79
CA ASP A 209 29.82 21.02 0.68
C ASP A 209 29.13 21.19 -0.70
N SER A 210 29.68 20.56 -1.73
CA SER A 210 29.11 20.54 -3.09
C SER A 210 27.82 19.71 -3.22
N PHE A 211 27.53 18.81 -2.27
CA PHE A 211 26.38 17.92 -2.35
C PHE A 211 25.07 18.66 -2.06
N GLN A 212 25.04 19.55 -1.07
CA GLN A 212 23.87 20.40 -0.81
C GLN A 212 23.54 21.27 -2.03
N LEU A 213 24.55 21.87 -2.67
CA LEU A 213 24.36 22.65 -3.90
C LEU A 213 23.76 21.81 -5.05
N LYS A 214 24.20 20.55 -5.19
CA LYS A 214 23.62 19.61 -6.15
C LYS A 214 22.15 19.34 -5.84
N LEU A 215 21.81 19.04 -4.59
CA LEU A 215 20.42 18.81 -4.16
C LEU A 215 19.53 20.05 -4.39
N THR A 216 20.01 21.25 -4.05
CA THR A 216 19.28 22.51 -4.33
C THR A 216 19.01 22.70 -5.83
N THR A 217 19.94 22.27 -6.68
CA THR A 217 19.76 22.35 -8.15
C THR A 217 18.73 21.33 -8.67
N LEU A 218 18.61 20.18 -8.01
CA LEU A 218 17.65 19.12 -8.37
C LEU A 218 16.26 19.34 -7.76
N LEU A 219 16.15 20.17 -6.73
CA LEU A 219 14.92 20.45 -5.99
C LEU A 219 13.71 20.81 -6.88
N PRO A 220 13.81 21.71 -7.90
CA PRO A 220 12.68 22.02 -8.76
C PRO A 220 12.19 20.82 -9.58
N LYS A 221 13.08 19.87 -9.88
CA LYS A 221 12.73 18.64 -10.60
C LYS A 221 12.02 17.63 -9.70
N LEU A 222 12.30 17.64 -8.40
CA LEU A 222 11.70 16.72 -7.43
C LEU A 222 10.19 16.90 -7.26
N GLN A 223 9.68 18.09 -7.58
CA GLN A 223 8.25 18.38 -7.61
C GLN A 223 7.53 17.70 -8.77
N SER A 224 8.26 17.25 -9.80
CA SER A 224 7.65 16.55 -10.92
C SER A 224 7.31 15.11 -10.52
N PRO A 225 6.05 14.65 -10.68
CA PRO A 225 5.64 13.31 -10.26
C PRO A 225 6.38 12.22 -11.04
N ALA A 226 6.96 12.52 -12.20
CA ALA A 226 7.72 11.56 -13.00
C ALA A 226 9.20 11.44 -12.60
N TYR A 227 9.74 12.36 -11.81
CA TYR A 227 11.15 12.38 -11.46
C TYR A 227 11.46 11.46 -10.27
N SER A 228 12.68 10.93 -10.21
CA SER A 228 13.17 10.07 -9.13
C SER A 228 14.63 10.42 -8.83
N LEU A 229 14.97 10.61 -7.55
CA LEU A 229 16.33 10.95 -7.11
C LEU A 229 17.38 9.93 -7.57
N GLU A 230 16.98 8.68 -7.71
CA GLU A 230 17.79 7.55 -8.12
C GLU A 230 18.44 7.72 -9.51
N GLN A 231 17.91 8.60 -10.36
CA GLN A 231 18.43 8.81 -11.72
C GLN A 231 19.64 9.75 -11.78
N ASP A 232 19.72 10.74 -10.88
CA ASP A 232 20.73 11.81 -10.92
C ASP A 232 21.73 11.74 -9.75
N LEU A 233 21.41 10.97 -8.72
CA LEU A 233 22.30 10.73 -7.58
C LEU A 233 23.11 9.44 -7.78
N THR A 234 24.30 9.41 -7.20
CA THR A 234 25.08 8.19 -7.02
C THR A 234 24.65 7.46 -5.74
N TRP A 235 24.97 6.17 -5.65
CA TRP A 235 24.70 5.41 -4.43
C TRP A 235 25.35 6.04 -3.18
N GLN A 236 26.58 6.55 -3.30
CA GLN A 236 27.29 7.18 -2.17
C GLN A 236 26.61 8.46 -1.70
N GLU A 237 26.13 9.28 -2.64
CA GLU A 237 25.36 10.49 -2.35
C GLU A 237 24.03 10.15 -1.67
N TRP A 238 23.32 9.14 -2.16
CA TRP A 238 22.07 8.65 -1.56
C TRP A 238 22.29 8.10 -0.15
N ALA A 239 23.32 7.28 0.03
CA ALA A 239 23.72 6.78 1.34
C ALA A 239 24.01 7.95 2.30
N THR A 240 24.72 8.98 1.84
CA THR A 240 25.04 10.18 2.64
C THR A 240 23.79 10.93 3.07
N LEU A 241 22.80 11.08 2.16
CA LEU A 241 21.51 11.70 2.47
C LEU A 241 20.78 10.92 3.57
N LEU A 242 20.73 9.59 3.46
CA LEU A 242 20.06 8.75 4.43
C LEU A 242 20.79 8.65 5.78
N THR A 243 22.12 8.75 5.81
CA THR A 243 22.95 8.70 7.04
C THR A 243 23.01 10.03 7.78
N SER A 244 22.57 11.13 7.16
CA SER A 244 22.64 12.47 7.72
C SER A 244 21.23 12.97 8.07
N PRO A 245 20.78 12.88 9.34
CA PRO A 245 19.42 13.27 9.72
C PRO A 245 19.12 14.73 9.36
N ASP A 246 20.07 15.64 9.58
CA ASP A 246 19.92 17.07 9.27
C ASP A 246 19.65 17.31 7.77
N LEU A 247 20.25 16.52 6.87
CA LEU A 247 20.01 16.63 5.43
C LEU A 247 18.65 16.07 5.03
N ALA A 248 18.28 14.92 5.60
CA ALA A 248 16.99 14.31 5.33
C ALA A 248 15.85 15.25 5.77
N GLU A 249 15.97 15.83 6.98
CA GLU A 249 15.04 16.82 7.50
C GLU A 249 15.04 18.09 6.64
N TRP A 250 16.21 18.65 6.31
CA TRP A 250 16.31 19.81 5.44
C TRP A 250 15.63 19.57 4.08
N LEU A 251 15.89 18.43 3.43
CA LEU A 251 15.30 18.10 2.13
C LEU A 251 13.78 18.00 2.25
N TYR A 252 13.29 17.32 3.28
CA TYR A 252 11.86 17.19 3.55
C TYR A 252 11.18 18.56 3.77
N GLN A 253 11.74 19.41 4.63
CA GLN A 253 11.21 20.75 4.89
C GLN A 253 11.22 21.65 3.66
N THR A 254 12.26 21.52 2.83
CA THR A 254 12.38 22.31 1.60
C THR A 254 11.33 21.87 0.58
N GLN A 255 11.12 20.56 0.40
CA GLN A 255 10.07 20.02 -0.47
C GLN A 255 8.66 20.43 0.00
N LEU A 256 8.42 20.40 1.31
CA LEU A 256 7.14 20.81 1.90
C LEU A 256 6.86 22.31 1.68
N SER A 257 7.89 23.16 1.83
CA SER A 257 7.77 24.61 1.62
C SER A 257 7.39 24.94 0.18
N GLU A 258 8.04 24.31 -0.80
CA GLU A 258 7.74 24.50 -2.22
C GLU A 258 6.34 23.98 -2.61
N ALA A 259 5.93 22.82 -2.08
CA ALA A 259 4.60 22.26 -2.33
C ALA A 259 3.50 23.21 -1.83
N ASN A 260 3.68 23.80 -0.65
CA ASN A 260 2.75 24.78 -0.08
C ASN A 260 2.70 26.08 -0.90
N GLU A 261 3.83 26.55 -1.43
CA GLU A 261 3.87 27.73 -2.30
C GLU A 261 3.12 27.50 -3.63
N GLN A 262 3.28 26.33 -4.25
CA GLN A 262 2.56 25.97 -5.48
C GLN A 262 1.05 25.91 -5.24
N GLN A 263 0.60 25.28 -4.16
CA GLN A 263 -0.82 25.26 -3.80
C GLN A 263 -1.38 26.67 -3.57
N LYS A 264 -0.61 27.57 -2.94
CA LYS A 264 -1.03 28.96 -2.72
C LYS A 264 -1.16 29.73 -4.03
N ILE A 265 -0.25 29.52 -4.98
CA ILE A 265 -0.29 30.15 -6.31
C ILE A 265 -1.49 29.62 -7.11
N GLU A 266 -1.79 28.31 -7.07
CA GLU A 266 -2.96 27.72 -7.71
C GLU A 266 -4.28 28.23 -7.11
N GLN A 267 -4.36 28.36 -5.78
CA GLN A 267 -5.54 28.91 -5.09
C GLN A 267 -5.77 30.41 -5.39
N GLN A 268 -4.70 31.18 -5.57
CA GLN A 268 -4.81 32.58 -5.98
C GLN A 268 -5.21 32.71 -7.46
N ASN A 269 -4.69 31.85 -8.34
CA ASN A 269 -5.04 31.88 -9.77
C ASN A 269 -6.45 31.34 -10.05
N THR A 270 -6.96 30.41 -9.24
CA THR A 270 -8.36 29.93 -9.32
C THR A 270 -9.37 30.96 -8.81
N SER A 271 -8.97 31.90 -7.95
CA SER A 271 -9.83 33.01 -7.52
C SER A 271 -10.07 34.07 -8.61
N LEU A 272 -9.14 34.20 -9.57
CA LEU A 272 -9.25 35.08 -10.74
C LEU A 272 -9.85 34.37 -11.97
N SER A 273 -9.95 33.04 -11.93
CA SER A 273 -10.43 32.19 -13.02
C SER A 273 -11.74 31.47 -12.66
N ARG A 274 -12.69 32.17 -12.03
CA ARG A 274 -14.07 31.67 -11.88
C ARG A 274 -14.82 31.75 -13.22
N SER A 275 -14.42 30.90 -14.17
CA SER A 275 -15.25 30.54 -15.30
C SER A 275 -14.95 29.10 -15.74
N LEU A 276 -15.77 28.19 -15.20
CA LEU A 276 -16.18 26.89 -15.77
C LEU A 276 -15.08 25.93 -16.24
N SER A 277 -14.70 25.03 -15.33
CA SER A 277 -14.15 23.71 -15.68
C SER A 277 -14.64 22.65 -14.69
N VAL A 278 -15.90 22.21 -14.87
CA VAL A 278 -16.46 21.02 -14.18
C VAL A 278 -15.59 19.76 -14.41
N ALA A 279 -14.78 19.75 -15.47
CA ALA A 279 -13.82 18.69 -15.77
C ALA A 279 -12.61 18.61 -14.81
N GLN A 280 -12.26 19.68 -14.07
CA GLN A 280 -11.16 19.66 -13.11
C GLN A 280 -11.58 19.20 -11.70
N LEU A 281 -12.88 19.16 -11.39
CA LEU A 281 -13.38 18.60 -10.14
C LEU A 281 -13.25 17.07 -10.08
N PHE A 282 -13.19 16.39 -11.22
CA PHE A 282 -13.13 14.93 -11.28
C PHE A 282 -11.71 14.35 -11.21
N SER A 283 -10.65 15.15 -11.36
CA SER A 283 -9.28 14.62 -11.42
C SER A 283 -8.46 14.75 -10.13
N GLN A 284 -8.97 15.45 -9.10
CA GLN A 284 -8.27 15.59 -7.81
C GLN A 284 -8.94 14.85 -6.64
N GLN A 285 -9.99 14.09 -6.92
CA GLN A 285 -10.53 13.10 -6.00
C GLN A 285 -10.19 11.70 -6.52
N THR A 286 -8.98 11.21 -6.26
CA THR A 286 -8.81 9.78 -6.01
C THR A 286 -9.35 9.50 -4.61
N VAL A 287 -10.65 9.71 -4.46
CA VAL A 287 -11.44 9.11 -3.39
C VAL A 287 -11.55 7.64 -3.78
N ASN A 288 -11.31 6.76 -2.81
CA ASN A 288 -11.56 5.35 -2.97
C ASN A 288 -12.99 5.19 -3.52
N ALA A 289 -13.11 4.90 -4.82
CA ALA A 289 -14.39 5.01 -5.54
C ALA A 289 -15.44 4.07 -4.94
N GLY A 290 -15.00 3.00 -4.28
CA GLY A 290 -15.84 2.10 -3.49
C GLY A 290 -16.44 2.76 -2.25
N LEU A 291 -15.63 3.48 -1.46
CA LEU A 291 -16.12 4.19 -0.26
C LEU A 291 -17.03 5.36 -0.62
N TRP A 292 -16.69 6.14 -1.66
CA TRP A 292 -17.57 7.22 -2.14
C TRP A 292 -18.91 6.70 -2.64
N LEU A 293 -18.91 5.61 -3.41
CA LEU A 293 -20.14 5.02 -3.93
C LEU A 293 -20.98 4.40 -2.80
N ARG A 294 -20.34 3.86 -1.77
CA ARG A 294 -21.01 3.36 -0.56
C ARG A 294 -21.65 4.48 0.25
N ASP A 295 -20.96 5.60 0.44
CA ASP A 295 -21.49 6.76 1.16
C ASP A 295 -22.64 7.43 0.41
N GLN A 296 -22.59 7.45 -0.93
CA GLN A 296 -23.70 7.94 -1.76
C GLN A 296 -24.90 6.97 -1.75
N LEU A 297 -24.65 5.65 -1.73
CA LEU A 297 -25.73 4.65 -1.61
C LEU A 297 -26.38 4.68 -0.22
N ASP A 298 -25.62 4.88 0.85
CA ASP A 298 -26.16 5.03 2.21
C ASP A 298 -26.94 6.33 2.37
N ALA A 299 -26.49 7.43 1.74
CA ALA A 299 -27.25 8.68 1.71
C ALA A 299 -28.57 8.55 0.93
N VAL A 300 -28.54 7.88 -0.22
CA VAL A 300 -29.74 7.60 -1.03
C VAL A 300 -30.67 6.58 -0.34
N ALA A 301 -30.11 5.59 0.38
CA ALA A 301 -30.89 4.65 1.18
C ALA A 301 -31.55 5.34 2.39
N GLN A 302 -30.88 6.31 3.02
CA GLN A 302 -31.47 7.13 4.08
C GLN A 302 -32.54 8.10 3.53
N GLU A 303 -32.37 8.67 2.35
CA GLU A 303 -33.39 9.52 1.69
C GLU A 303 -34.59 8.74 1.13
N LEU A 304 -34.40 7.50 0.70
CA LEU A 304 -35.47 6.64 0.15
C LEU A 304 -36.09 5.68 1.17
N SER A 305 -35.52 5.56 2.37
CA SER A 305 -36.20 4.92 3.48
C SER A 305 -37.35 5.83 3.93
N TRP A 306 -38.58 5.34 3.77
CA TRP A 306 -39.85 5.94 4.26
C TRP A 306 -40.73 6.75 3.31
N VAL A 307 -40.55 6.66 1.98
CA VAL A 307 -41.65 6.98 1.05
C VAL A 307 -41.74 5.94 -0.05
N LEU A 308 -42.48 4.85 0.22
CA LEU A 308 -43.40 4.16 -0.72
C LEU A 308 -43.87 2.83 -0.11
N MET A 309 -44.74 2.92 0.90
CA MET A 309 -45.86 1.98 0.96
C MET A 309 -47.13 2.81 1.18
N PRO A 310 -48.04 2.90 0.19
CA PRO A 310 -49.39 3.36 0.49
C PRO A 310 -50.04 2.36 1.48
N PRO A 311 -50.93 2.83 2.38
CA PRO A 311 -51.54 1.97 3.39
C PRO A 311 -52.31 0.82 2.73
N PHE A 312 -52.09 -0.39 3.22
CA PHE A 312 -52.84 -1.58 2.85
C PHE A 312 -54.34 -1.37 3.11
N ASN A 313 -55.11 -1.14 2.05
CA ASN A 313 -56.56 -1.26 2.09
C ASN A 313 -56.93 -2.73 1.85
N ALA A 314 -57.34 -3.41 2.93
CA ALA A 314 -57.74 -4.82 2.96
C ALA A 314 -59.11 -5.09 2.30
N SER A 315 -59.41 -4.45 1.17
CA SER A 315 -60.75 -4.46 0.57
C SER A 315 -60.79 -4.59 -0.95
N THR A 316 -59.78 -5.16 -1.61
CA THR A 316 -59.89 -5.62 -3.01
C THR A 316 -58.77 -6.61 -3.35
N ALA A 317 -58.87 -7.85 -2.87
CA ALA A 317 -58.28 -8.98 -3.56
C ALA A 317 -59.18 -9.31 -4.77
N PRO A 318 -58.64 -9.31 -5.99
CA PRO A 318 -58.63 -10.59 -6.70
C PRO A 318 -57.35 -10.85 -7.52
N ALA A 319 -56.97 -12.12 -7.50
CA ALA A 319 -56.39 -12.91 -8.60
C ALA A 319 -55.11 -12.42 -9.29
N MET A 320 -54.06 -13.26 -9.14
CA MET A 320 -52.86 -13.33 -9.97
C MET A 320 -53.15 -12.99 -11.45
N ARG A 321 -52.55 -11.91 -11.96
CA ARG A 321 -52.45 -11.64 -13.40
C ARG A 321 -51.01 -11.85 -13.86
N SER A 322 -50.91 -12.48 -15.03
CA SER A 322 -49.72 -13.05 -15.63
C SER A 322 -48.82 -11.97 -16.23
N VAL A 323 -47.51 -12.04 -15.94
CA VAL A 323 -46.41 -11.21 -16.47
C VAL A 323 -46.43 -11.07 -18.00
N VAL A 324 -47.12 -11.98 -18.71
CA VAL A 324 -47.28 -11.97 -20.16
C VAL A 324 -48.15 -10.80 -20.66
N GLU A 325 -49.19 -10.39 -19.92
CA GLU A 325 -50.06 -9.26 -20.35
C GLU A 325 -49.34 -7.89 -20.21
N GLU A 326 -48.44 -7.76 -19.24
CA GLU A 326 -47.60 -6.56 -19.09
C GLU A 326 -46.56 -6.45 -20.21
N LEU A 327 -46.01 -7.58 -20.68
CA LEU A 327 -45.07 -7.59 -21.80
C LEU A 327 -45.73 -7.21 -23.13
N GLU A 328 -46.98 -7.62 -23.39
CA GLU A 328 -47.69 -7.22 -24.62
C GLU A 328 -48.08 -5.74 -24.62
N THR A 329 -48.41 -5.18 -23.46
CA THR A 329 -48.67 -3.74 -23.33
C THR A 329 -47.40 -2.91 -23.54
N VAL A 330 -46.25 -3.37 -23.04
CA VAL A 330 -44.95 -2.73 -23.30
C VAL A 330 -44.55 -2.86 -24.78
N ALA A 331 -44.72 -4.04 -25.39
CA ALA A 331 -44.37 -4.28 -26.79
C ALA A 331 -45.23 -3.47 -27.77
N SER A 332 -46.54 -3.31 -27.50
CA SER A 332 -47.43 -2.48 -28.32
C SER A 332 -47.12 -0.99 -28.20
N THR A 333 -46.72 -0.52 -27.02
CA THR A 333 -46.32 0.87 -26.79
C THR A 333 -45.04 1.23 -27.56
N LEU A 334 -44.04 0.34 -27.57
CA LEU A 334 -42.80 0.53 -28.33
C LEU A 334 -43.03 0.53 -29.84
N ARG A 335 -43.96 -0.29 -30.33
CA ARG A 335 -44.34 -0.32 -31.76
C ARG A 335 -45.06 0.96 -32.19
N ASN A 336 -45.88 1.55 -31.32
CA ASN A 336 -46.55 2.83 -31.58
C ASN A 336 -45.59 4.04 -31.56
N GLN A 337 -44.41 3.90 -30.96
CA GLN A 337 -43.35 4.91 -30.94
C GLN A 337 -42.38 4.82 -32.12
N GLY A 338 -42.66 3.97 -33.12
CA GLY A 338 -41.87 3.87 -34.36
C GLY A 338 -40.58 3.06 -34.24
N PHE A 339 -40.35 2.37 -33.11
CA PHE A 339 -39.21 1.47 -32.94
C PHE A 339 -39.55 0.07 -33.47
N ALA A 340 -38.93 -0.32 -34.58
CA ALA A 340 -39.00 -1.69 -35.09
C ALA A 340 -37.94 -2.55 -34.40
N ILE A 341 -38.35 -3.52 -33.60
CA ILE A 341 -37.45 -4.53 -33.03
C ILE A 341 -37.02 -5.47 -34.18
N PRO A 342 -35.72 -5.56 -34.52
CA PRO A 342 -35.24 -6.46 -35.56
C PRO A 342 -35.51 -7.92 -35.17
N GLN A 343 -35.99 -8.74 -36.11
CA GLN A 343 -36.28 -10.18 -35.86
C GLN A 343 -35.03 -11.03 -35.53
N GLU A 344 -33.84 -10.43 -35.63
CA GLU A 344 -32.56 -11.06 -35.34
C GLU A 344 -32.14 -10.92 -33.86
N ALA A 345 -32.86 -10.13 -33.07
CA ALA A 345 -32.60 -10.01 -31.63
C ALA A 345 -32.96 -11.32 -30.91
N ARG A 346 -31.96 -12.18 -30.68
CA ARG A 346 -32.06 -13.36 -29.82
C ARG A 346 -31.25 -13.13 -28.54
N GLY A 347 -31.85 -13.46 -27.40
CA GLY A 347 -31.20 -13.38 -26.09
C GLY A 347 -30.00 -14.32 -26.00
N ALA A 348 -28.93 -13.86 -25.37
CA ALA A 348 -27.66 -14.57 -25.20
C ALA A 348 -27.69 -15.61 -24.05
N TYR A 349 -28.84 -16.24 -23.81
CA TYR A 349 -28.98 -17.31 -22.82
C TYR A 349 -29.10 -18.65 -23.54
N ARG A 350 -28.16 -19.56 -23.28
CA ARG A 350 -28.27 -20.99 -23.59
C ARG A 350 -27.95 -21.75 -22.30
N ASP A 351 -28.80 -22.73 -21.99
CA ASP A 351 -28.73 -23.62 -20.82
C ASP A 351 -27.38 -24.31 -20.63
#